data_AF-A0A966V8C4-F1
#
_entry.id   AF-A0A966V8C4-F1
#
_cell.length_a   1.000
_cell.length_b   1.000
_cell.length_c   1.000
_cell.angle_alpha   90.00
_cell.angle_beta   90.00
_cell.angle_gamma   90.00
#
_symmetry.space_group_name_H-M   'P 1'
#
loop_
_entity.id
_entity.type
_entity.pdbx_description
1 polymer ?
#
loop_
_entity_poly.entity_id
_entity_poly.type
_entity_poly.pdbx_seq_one_letter_code
_entity_poly.pdbx_strand_id
1 'polypeptide(L)'
;MQIGCQPQALCLVQGGIQLPSGLKITYNDLKVDADNQYSYFTRRGRTKIYGGKVVENFTQALARCAVGEQLLRIAKRYKVALTVHDSIVCIAPEDEKDEALKFVWESMRWRPSWCSTLPLNCEVEYGDNYGQTTKFKVGLRSPSA
;
A
#
# COMPACT_ATOMS: atom_id res chain seq x y z
N MET A 1 -8.02 23.49 0.03
CA MET A 1 -7.59 22.14 -0.41
C MET A 1 -7.84 21.19 0.76
N GLN A 2 -8.70 20.19 0.62
CA GLN A 2 -8.93 19.21 1.68
C GLN A 2 -7.80 18.17 1.67
N ILE A 3 -7.05 18.09 2.77
CA ILE A 3 -5.97 17.12 2.94
C ILE A 3 -6.58 15.72 2.98
N GLY A 4 -5.99 14.77 2.25
CA GLY A 4 -6.42 13.37 2.27
C GLY A 4 -7.73 13.05 1.52
N CYS A 5 -8.40 14.03 0.93
CA CYS A 5 -9.61 13.79 0.13
C CYS A 5 -9.22 13.38 -1.30
N GLN A 6 -9.68 12.20 -1.73
CA GLN A 6 -9.44 11.63 -3.07
C GLN A 6 -10.74 11.08 -3.68
N PRO A 7 -11.60 11.94 -4.25
CA PRO A 7 -12.88 11.50 -4.83
C PRO A 7 -12.73 10.44 -5.93
N GLN A 8 -11.61 10.45 -6.64
CA GLN A 8 -11.27 9.52 -7.71
C GLN A 8 -10.71 8.17 -7.22
N ALA A 9 -10.42 8.02 -5.92
CA ALA A 9 -9.77 6.80 -5.42
C ALA A 9 -10.69 5.57 -5.50
N LEU A 10 -12.01 5.76 -5.45
CA LEU A 10 -12.97 4.67 -5.38
C LEU A 10 -14.20 4.98 -6.23
N CYS A 11 -14.53 4.08 -7.16
CA CYS A 11 -15.69 4.22 -8.02
C CYS A 11 -16.59 2.98 -7.92
N LEU A 12 -17.89 3.19 -7.70
CA LEU A 12 -18.88 2.13 -7.84
C LEU A 12 -19.18 1.92 -9.32
N VAL A 13 -18.98 0.69 -9.79
CA VAL A 13 -19.24 0.30 -11.17
C VAL A 13 -20.14 -0.92 -11.19
N GLN A 14 -20.70 -1.25 -12.35
CA GLN A 14 -21.46 -2.48 -12.50
C GLN A 14 -20.60 -3.69 -12.08
N GLY A 15 -21.11 -4.46 -11.13
CA GLY A 15 -20.48 -5.68 -10.63
C GLY A 15 -19.43 -5.49 -9.53
N GLY A 16 -19.13 -4.26 -9.07
CA GLY A 16 -18.21 -4.10 -7.95
C GLY A 16 -17.67 -2.69 -7.73
N ILE A 17 -16.56 -2.63 -6.99
CA ILE A 17 -15.85 -1.40 -6.67
C ILE A 17 -14.55 -1.37 -7.48
N GLN A 18 -14.42 -0.39 -8.37
CA GLN A 18 -13.20 -0.21 -9.18
C GLN A 18 -12.14 0.56 -8.39
N LEU A 19 -10.91 0.05 -8.44
CA LEU A 19 -9.72 0.60 -7.80
C LEU A 19 -8.88 1.41 -8.80
N PRO A 20 -7.95 2.26 -8.33
CA PRO A 20 -7.06 3.04 -9.21
C PRO A 20 -6.17 2.17 -10.11
N SER A 21 -5.86 0.95 -9.68
CA SER A 21 -5.12 -0.03 -10.48
C SER A 21 -5.91 -0.60 -11.67
N GLY A 22 -7.19 -0.28 -11.80
CA GLY A 22 -8.10 -0.89 -12.78
C GLY A 22 -8.70 -2.23 -12.33
N LEU A 23 -8.20 -2.82 -11.23
CA LEU A 23 -8.79 -4.00 -10.61
C LEU A 23 -10.14 -3.67 -9.96
N LYS A 24 -10.95 -4.71 -9.73
CA LYS A 24 -12.26 -4.59 -9.10
C LYS A 24 -12.37 -5.49 -7.87
N ILE A 25 -12.95 -4.96 -6.80
CA ILE A 25 -13.46 -5.77 -5.69
C ILE A 25 -14.87 -6.20 -6.05
N THR A 26 -15.10 -7.50 -6.09
CA THR A 26 -16.38 -8.11 -6.47
C THR A 26 -16.89 -8.99 -5.34
N TYR A 27 -18.19 -8.88 -5.05
CA TYR A 27 -18.89 -9.75 -4.10
C TYR A 27 -19.75 -10.73 -4.91
N ASN A 28 -19.16 -11.84 -5.33
CA ASN A 28 -19.82 -12.81 -6.22
C ASN A 28 -21.04 -13.43 -5.54
N ASP A 29 -22.15 -13.55 -6.28
CA ASP A 29 -23.42 -14.10 -5.76
C ASP A 29 -23.86 -13.44 -4.44
N LEU A 30 -23.79 -12.10 -4.42
CA LEU A 30 -24.25 -11.25 -3.32
C LEU A 30 -25.76 -11.45 -3.13
N LYS A 31 -26.13 -11.90 -1.93
CA LYS A 31 -27.51 -12.17 -1.53
C LYS A 31 -27.81 -11.53 -0.20
N VAL A 32 -29.07 -11.18 0.00
CA VAL A 32 -29.64 -10.77 1.28
C VAL A 32 -30.58 -11.87 1.74
N ASP A 33 -30.56 -12.20 3.03
CA ASP A 33 -31.49 -13.14 3.64
C ASP A 33 -32.73 -12.44 4.24
N ALA A 34 -33.64 -13.22 4.83
CA ALA A 34 -34.86 -12.70 5.45
C ALA A 34 -34.61 -11.75 6.64
N ASP A 35 -33.42 -11.84 7.26
CA ASP A 35 -32.99 -11.00 8.37
C ASP A 35 -32.19 -9.76 7.90
N ASN A 36 -32.26 -9.43 6.60
CA ASN A 36 -31.50 -8.35 5.95
C ASN A 36 -29.97 -8.50 6.08
N GLN A 37 -29.44 -9.71 6.25
CA GLN A 37 -27.99 -9.94 6.29
C GLN A 37 -27.46 -10.25 4.90
N TYR A 38 -26.40 -9.54 4.52
CA TYR A 38 -25.74 -9.74 3.25
C TYR A 38 -24.70 -10.86 3.33
N SER A 39 -24.59 -11.65 2.28
CA SER A 39 -23.57 -12.68 2.11
C SER A 39 -23.12 -12.80 0.67
N TYR A 40 -21.89 -13.26 0.45
CA TYR A 40 -21.35 -13.50 -0.88
C TYR A 40 -20.55 -14.81 -0.91
N PHE A 41 -20.35 -15.36 -2.10
CA PHE A 41 -19.65 -16.62 -2.30
C PHE A 41 -18.15 -16.38 -2.49
N THR A 42 -17.35 -17.15 -1.74
CA THR A 42 -15.88 -17.16 -1.85
C THR A 42 -15.41 -18.55 -2.30
N ARG A 43 -14.11 -18.68 -2.60
CA ARG A 43 -13.49 -19.99 -2.85
C ARG A 43 -13.60 -20.97 -1.68
N ARG A 44 -13.86 -20.48 -0.46
CA ARG A 44 -14.01 -21.28 0.76
C ARG A 44 -15.48 -21.47 1.19
N GLY A 45 -16.44 -21.08 0.35
CA GLY A 45 -17.87 -21.10 0.65
C GLY A 45 -18.46 -19.72 0.91
N ARG A 46 -19.74 -19.70 1.32
CA ARG A 46 -20.49 -18.46 1.56
C ARG A 46 -20.06 -17.81 2.88
N THR A 47 -19.81 -16.50 2.84
CA THR A 47 -19.47 -15.69 4.02
C THR A 47 -20.38 -14.48 4.10
N LYS A 48 -20.61 -14.00 5.33
CA LYS A 48 -21.29 -12.73 5.57
C LYS A 48 -20.44 -11.55 5.10
N ILE A 49 -21.13 -10.49 4.67
CA ILE A 49 -20.58 -9.18 4.36
C ILE A 49 -21.46 -8.11 5.02
N TYR A 50 -20.83 -7.06 5.52
CA TYR A 50 -21.49 -5.96 6.23
C TYR A 50 -20.65 -4.70 6.02
N GLY A 51 -21.20 -3.53 6.33
CA GLY A 51 -20.58 -2.23 6.03
C GLY A 51 -19.11 -2.14 6.47
N GLY A 52 -18.80 -2.53 7.70
CA GLY A 52 -17.42 -2.56 8.21
C GLY A 52 -16.46 -3.42 7.38
N LYS A 53 -16.90 -4.61 6.94
CA LYS A 53 -16.08 -5.50 6.11
C LYS A 53 -15.89 -4.98 4.69
N VAL A 54 -16.88 -4.26 4.14
CA VAL A 54 -16.72 -3.58 2.85
C VAL A 54 -15.67 -2.47 2.95
N VAL A 55 -15.74 -1.66 4.02
CA VAL A 55 -14.78 -0.58 4.30
C VAL A 55 -13.37 -1.11 4.46
N GLU A 56 -13.20 -2.17 5.25
CA GLU A 56 -11.92 -2.84 5.42
C GLU A 56 -11.33 -3.29 4.07
N ASN A 57 -12.14 -4.00 3.26
CA ASN A 57 -11.70 -4.54 1.97
C ASN A 57 -11.18 -3.46 1.03
N PHE A 58 -11.93 -2.38 0.83
CA PHE A 58 -11.48 -1.34 -0.10
C PHE A 58 -10.33 -0.51 0.48
N THR A 59 -10.29 -0.30 1.80
CA THR A 59 -9.20 0.46 2.44
C THR A 59 -7.87 -0.26 2.28
N GLN A 60 -7.83 -1.57 2.57
CA GLN A 60 -6.64 -2.40 2.36
C GLN A 60 -6.25 -2.47 0.88
N ALA A 61 -7.23 -2.58 -0.02
CA ALA A 61 -6.95 -2.61 -1.45
C ALA A 61 -6.35 -1.30 -1.98
N LEU A 62 -6.82 -0.15 -1.49
CA LEU A 62 -6.25 1.16 -1.80
C LEU A 62 -4.83 1.31 -1.27
N ALA A 63 -4.58 0.90 -0.03
CA ALA A 63 -3.24 0.89 0.56
C ALA A 63 -2.28 0.03 -0.30
N ARG A 64 -2.72 -1.16 -0.72
CA ARG A 64 -1.95 -2.02 -1.63
C ARG A 64 -1.69 -1.36 -2.99
N CYS A 65 -2.62 -0.58 -3.53
CA CYS A 65 -2.38 0.14 -4.79
C CYS A 65 -1.23 1.15 -4.63
N ALA A 66 -1.21 1.92 -3.54
CA ALA A 66 -0.16 2.89 -3.28
C ALA A 66 1.20 2.21 -3.07
N VAL A 67 1.29 1.25 -2.14
CA VAL A 67 2.51 0.49 -1.87
C VAL A 67 2.98 -0.28 -3.10
N GLY A 68 2.05 -0.81 -3.91
CA GLY A 68 2.36 -1.52 -5.14
C GLY A 68 3.09 -0.64 -6.17
N GLU A 69 2.70 0.62 -6.34
CA GLU A 69 3.42 1.53 -7.23
C GLU A 69 4.79 1.93 -6.67
N GLN A 70 4.88 2.15 -5.35
CA GLN A 70 6.15 2.42 -4.66
C GLN A 70 7.12 1.25 -4.79
N LEU A 71 6.61 0.02 -4.65
CA LEU A 71 7.34 -1.22 -4.91
C LEU A 71 7.88 -1.26 -6.33
N LEU A 72 7.05 -0.98 -7.34
CA LEU A 72 7.49 -0.97 -8.73
C LEU A 72 8.57 0.10 -8.98
N ARG A 73 8.59 1.21 -8.23
CA ARG A 73 9.68 2.19 -8.29
C ARG A 73 10.97 1.64 -7.70
N ILE A 74 10.90 0.99 -6.54
CA ILE A 74 12.06 0.37 -5.87
C ILE A 74 12.64 -0.75 -6.73
N ALA A 75 11.78 -1.62 -7.27
CA ALA A 75 12.14 -2.77 -8.08
C ALA A 75 12.87 -2.43 -9.39
N LYS A 76 12.81 -1.18 -9.85
CA LYS A 76 13.60 -0.71 -11.01
C LYS A 76 15.10 -0.60 -10.71
N ARG A 77 15.49 -0.53 -9.44
CA ARG A 77 16.89 -0.37 -9.00
C ARG A 77 17.36 -1.49 -8.10
N TYR A 78 16.55 -1.85 -7.10
CA TYR A 78 16.93 -2.83 -6.08
C TYR A 78 16.02 -4.05 -6.14
N LYS A 79 16.61 -5.23 -5.97
CA LYS A 79 15.86 -6.49 -5.96
C LYS A 79 14.96 -6.52 -4.72
N VAL A 80 13.65 -6.51 -4.92
CA VAL A 80 12.67 -6.73 -3.84
C VAL A 80 12.69 -8.20 -3.45
N ALA A 81 12.97 -8.47 -2.17
CA ALA A 81 13.08 -9.82 -1.62
C ALA A 81 11.81 -10.27 -0.88
N LEU A 82 11.12 -9.34 -0.22
CA LEU A 82 9.94 -9.62 0.59
C LEU A 82 9.02 -8.39 0.64
N THR A 83 7.72 -8.66 0.81
CA THR A 83 6.73 -7.66 1.20
C THR A 83 5.95 -8.16 2.41
N VAL A 84 5.77 -7.33 3.43
CA VAL A 84 4.93 -7.63 4.59
C VAL A 84 3.95 -6.48 4.76
N HIS A 85 2.71 -6.68 4.32
CA HIS A 85 1.68 -5.65 4.28
C HIS A 85 2.15 -4.38 3.52
N ASP A 86 2.48 -3.32 4.24
CA ASP A 86 2.96 -2.02 3.75
C ASP A 86 4.49 -1.88 3.79
N SER A 87 5.21 -2.92 4.24
CA SER A 87 6.67 -2.96 4.26
C SER A 87 7.25 -3.66 3.03
N ILE A 88 8.33 -3.08 2.50
CA ILE A 88 9.10 -3.59 1.36
C ILE A 88 10.53 -3.82 1.80
N VAL A 89 11.03 -5.04 1.58
CA VAL A 89 12.43 -5.40 1.82
C VAL A 89 13.12 -5.56 0.48
N CYS A 90 14.23 -4.86 0.30
CA CYS A 90 15.07 -4.99 -0.89
C CYS A 90 16.53 -5.28 -0.52
N ILE A 91 17.26 -5.84 -1.47
CA ILE A 91 18.69 -6.11 -1.37
C ILE A 91 19.42 -5.07 -2.23
N ALA A 92 20.42 -4.42 -1.64
CA ALA A 92 21.30 -3.46 -2.30
C ALA A 92 22.77 -3.86 -2.08
N PRO A 93 23.67 -3.55 -3.02
CA PRO A 93 25.11 -3.63 -2.81
C PRO A 93 25.54 -2.77 -1.61
N GLU A 94 26.57 -3.21 -0.89
CA GLU A 94 27.05 -2.52 0.32
C GLU A 94 27.62 -1.13 0.01
N ASP A 95 28.28 -0.99 -1.14
CA ASP A 95 28.82 0.28 -1.64
C ASP A 95 27.74 1.29 -2.07
N GLU A 96 26.51 0.82 -2.32
CA GLU A 96 25.36 1.67 -2.64
C GLU A 96 24.48 2.00 -1.41
N LYS A 97 24.86 1.56 -0.20
CA LYS A 97 24.02 1.62 1.01
C LYS A 97 23.31 2.97 1.21
N ASP A 98 24.05 4.08 1.16
CA ASP A 98 23.48 5.42 1.43
C ASP A 98 22.54 5.89 0.31
N GLU A 99 22.86 5.58 -0.95
CA GLU A 99 21.96 5.85 -2.08
C GLU A 99 20.69 5.00 -1.98
N ALA A 100 20.83 3.72 -1.69
CA ALA A 100 19.71 2.79 -1.56
C ALA A 100 18.74 3.23 -0.45
N LEU A 101 19.28 3.57 0.73
CA LEU A 101 18.50 4.07 1.86
C LEU A 101 17.70 5.32 1.50
N LYS A 102 18.36 6.30 0.89
CA LYS A 102 17.71 7.54 0.46
C LYS A 102 16.66 7.27 -0.61
N PHE A 103 16.98 6.46 -1.63
CA PHE A 103 16.07 6.16 -2.73
C PHE A 103 14.83 5.40 -2.28
N VAL A 104 14.98 4.41 -1.39
CA VAL A 104 13.86 3.66 -0.80
C VAL A 104 12.99 4.59 0.04
N TRP A 105 13.60 5.43 0.88
CA TRP A 105 12.87 6.40 1.69
C TRP A 105 12.08 7.40 0.82
N GLU A 106 12.69 7.95 -0.22
CA GLU A 106 12.00 8.83 -1.17
C GLU A 106 10.89 8.10 -1.93
N SER A 107 11.12 6.85 -2.33
CA SER A 107 10.14 6.04 -3.06
C SER A 107 8.92 5.67 -2.22
N MET A 108 9.10 5.33 -0.95
CA MET A 108 7.99 5.02 -0.02
C MET A 108 7.22 6.27 0.44
N ARG A 109 7.79 7.47 0.30
CA ARG A 109 7.11 8.75 0.54
C ARG A 109 6.47 9.33 -0.71
N TRP A 110 6.85 8.84 -1.87
CA TRP A 110 6.28 9.26 -3.14
C TRP A 110 4.79 8.89 -3.21
N ARG A 111 3.99 9.81 -3.75
CA ARG A 111 2.54 9.67 -3.84
C ARG A 111 2.15 9.39 -5.29
N PRO A 112 1.40 8.31 -5.56
CA PRO A 112 0.75 8.10 -6.85
C PRO A 112 -0.09 9.30 -7.29
N SER A 113 -0.24 9.46 -8.61
CA SER A 113 -1.00 10.58 -9.19
C SER A 113 -2.46 10.60 -8.73
N TRP A 114 -3.06 9.43 -8.52
CA TRP A 114 -4.43 9.28 -8.05
C TRP A 114 -4.62 9.59 -6.55
N CYS A 115 -3.55 9.77 -5.77
CA CYS A 115 -3.62 10.11 -4.34
C CYS A 115 -2.60 11.17 -3.89
N SER A 116 -2.36 12.19 -4.72
CA SER A 116 -1.33 13.23 -4.51
C SER A 116 -1.44 14.02 -3.19
N THR A 117 -2.63 14.08 -2.58
CA THR A 117 -2.88 14.80 -1.32
C THR A 117 -2.83 13.90 -0.08
N LEU A 118 -2.63 12.60 -0.26
CA LEU A 118 -2.51 11.63 0.84
C LEU A 118 -1.16 11.83 1.56
N PRO A 119 -1.15 12.20 2.85
CA PRO A 119 0.11 12.30 3.58
C PRO A 119 0.72 10.90 3.77
N LEU A 120 1.82 10.65 3.07
CA LEU A 120 2.61 9.42 3.19
C LEU A 120 3.95 9.72 3.84
N ASN A 121 4.32 8.86 4.79
CA ASN A 121 5.63 8.83 5.42
C ASN A 121 6.05 7.38 5.65
N CYS A 122 7.34 7.14 5.86
CA CYS A 122 7.85 5.81 6.13
C CYS A 122 9.04 5.84 7.07
N GLU A 123 9.28 4.72 7.74
CA GLU A 123 10.55 4.39 8.38
C GLU A 123 11.36 3.49 7.45
N VAL A 124 12.67 3.61 7.48
CA VAL A 124 13.58 2.73 6.74
C VAL A 124 14.61 2.20 7.71
N GLU A 125 14.89 0.90 7.60
CA GLU A 125 15.92 0.23 8.39
C GLU A 125 16.81 -0.58 7.44
N TYR A 126 18.05 -0.83 7.86
CA TYR A 126 19.02 -1.60 7.08
C TYR A 126 19.83 -2.54 7.98
N GLY A 127 20.35 -3.62 7.41
CA GLY A 127 21.24 -4.56 8.09
C GLY A 127 21.61 -5.71 7.17
N ASP A 128 22.61 -6.50 7.58
CA ASP A 128 23.13 -7.62 6.79
C ASP A 128 22.12 -8.79 6.71
N ASN A 129 21.17 -8.82 7.65
CA ASN A 129 20.09 -9.80 7.68
C ASN A 129 18.80 -9.19 8.25
N TYR A 130 17.67 -9.83 7.95
CA TYR A 130 16.33 -9.34 8.31
C TYR A 130 16.07 -9.28 9.83
N GLY A 131 16.79 -10.08 10.63
CA GLY A 131 16.62 -10.12 12.09
C GLY A 131 17.39 -9.05 12.85
N GLN A 132 18.31 -8.35 12.19
CA GLN A 132 19.22 -7.38 12.80
C GLN A 132 19.31 -6.13 11.94
N THR A 133 18.42 -5.17 12.21
CA THR A 133 18.30 -3.93 11.45
C THR A 133 18.61 -2.72 12.33
N THR A 134 19.12 -1.66 11.68
CA THR A 134 19.36 -0.35 12.27
C THR A 134 18.48 0.68 11.57
N LYS A 135 17.79 1.52 12.35
CA LYS A 135 16.98 2.61 11.81
C LYS A 135 17.83 3.62 11.07
N PHE A 136 17.46 3.89 9.82
CA PHE A 136 17.99 5.01 9.06
C PHE A 136 17.37 6.32 9.58
N LYS A 137 18.21 7.22 10.10
CA LYS A 137 17.79 8.54 10.54
C LYS A 137 18.10 9.54 9.43
N VAL A 138 17.06 10.11 8.85
CA VAL A 138 17.23 11.25 7.93
C VAL A 138 17.70 12.46 8.73
N GLY A 139 18.82 13.05 8.29
CA GLY A 139 19.58 14.03 9.06
C GLY A 139 18.78 15.25 9.54
N LEU A 140 18.81 15.44 10.87
CA LEU A 140 19.04 16.76 11.45
C LEU A 140 20.54 17.11 11.29
N ARG A 141 20.77 18.30 10.71
CA ARG A 141 22.00 19.11 10.54
C ARG A 141 22.87 18.89 9.30
N SER A 142 23.06 19.97 8.54
CA SER A 142 24.38 20.59 8.46
C SER A 142 24.55 21.55 9.67
N PRO A 143 25.65 21.47 10.45
CA PRO A 143 26.14 22.64 11.16
C PRO A 143 26.72 23.60 10.11
N SER A 144 26.25 24.85 10.13
CA SER A 144 26.91 26.06 9.62
C SER A 144 28.02 25.89 8.57
N ALA A 145 27.73 26.37 7.36
CA ALA A 145 28.64 27.24 6.61
C ALA A 145 27.83 28.46 6.15
#